data_AF-A0A354WRV0-F1
#
_entry.id   AF-A0A354WRV0-F1
#
_cell.length_a   1.000
_cell.length_b   1.000
_cell.length_c   1.000
_cell.angle_alpha   90.00
_cell.angle_beta   90.00
_cell.angle_gamma   90.00
#
_symmetry.space_group_name_H-M   'P 1'
#
loop_
_entity.id
_entity.type
_entity.pdbx_description
1 polymer ?
#
loop_
_entity_poly.entity_id
_entity_poly.type
_entity_poly.pdbx_seq_one_letter_code
_entity_poly.pdbx_strand_id
1 'polypeptide(L)' 'MSNLAVNFLGIPMKNPVIGASGTVGFGLELAQYMDMSEIGAISGKGLAPTPWAGNNG' A
#
# COMPACT_ATOMS: atom_id res chain seq x y z
N MET A 1 -4.56 24.84 5.61
CA MET A 1 -4.57 23.56 4.88
C MET A 1 -5.67 22.67 5.43
N SER A 2 -6.37 21.92 4.59
CA SER A 2 -7.44 21.00 4.97
C SER A 2 -6.89 19.70 5.57
N ASN A 3 -7.57 19.16 6.58
CA ASN A 3 -7.27 17.84 7.14
C ASN A 3 -7.86 16.75 6.23
N LEU A 4 -7.04 15.80 5.80
CA LEU A 4 -7.44 14.69 4.93
C LEU A 4 -7.60 13.35 5.68
N ALA A 5 -7.39 13.32 6.99
CA ALA A 5 -7.48 12.08 7.77
C ALA A 5 -8.85 11.42 7.65
N VAL A 6 -8.86 10.09 7.52
CA VAL A 6 -10.08 9.28 7.36
C VAL A 6 -10.03 8.05 8.27
N ASN A 7 -11.19 7.55 8.64
CA ASN A 7 -11.34 6.21 9.21
C ASN A 7 -12.11 5.35 8.20
N PHE A 8 -11.44 4.35 7.63
CA PHE A 8 -12.03 3.47 6.61
C PHE A 8 -12.11 2.06 7.17
N LEU A 9 -13.33 1.53 7.29
CA LEU A 9 -13.58 0.18 7.83
C LEU A 9 -12.94 -0.07 9.21
N GLY A 10 -12.81 0.99 10.04
CA GLY A 10 -12.17 0.91 11.36
C GLY A 10 -10.66 1.12 11.35
N ILE A 11 -10.05 1.36 10.19
CA ILE A 11 -8.62 1.63 10.04
C ILE A 11 -8.40 3.15 9.96
N PRO A 12 -7.74 3.76 10.97
CA PRO A 12 -7.37 5.17 10.91
C PRO A 12 -6.23 5.39 9.92
N MET A 13 -6.41 6.34 9.00
CA MET A 13 -5.41 6.73 8.00
C MET A 13 -5.17 8.23 8.02
N LYS A 14 -3.92 8.65 7.76
CA LYS A 14 -3.53 10.06 7.67
C LYS A 14 -4.18 10.79 6.50
N ASN A 15 -4.52 10.06 5.44
CA ASN A 15 -5.19 10.54 4.23
C ASN A 15 -5.82 9.34 3.48
N PRO A 16 -6.67 9.55 2.46
CA PRO A 16 -7.32 8.47 1.73
C PRO A 16 -6.44 7.83 0.63
N VAL A 17 -5.14 8.16 0.54
CA VAL A 17 -4.27 7.62 -0.50
C VAL A 17 -3.82 6.21 -0.12
N ILE A 18 -4.08 5.26 -1.01
CA ILE A 18 -3.76 3.84 -0.81
C ILE A 18 -2.92 3.35 -1.98
N GLY A 19 -1.77 2.73 -1.70
CA GLY A 19 -1.00 2.02 -2.71
C GLY A 19 -1.76 0.80 -3.23
N ALA A 20 -1.96 0.70 -4.55
CA ALA A 20 -2.77 -0.37 -5.13
C ALA A 20 -2.05 -1.73 -5.15
N SER A 21 -2.83 -2.81 -5.02
CA SER A 21 -2.29 -4.17 -5.04
C SER A 21 -1.58 -4.47 -6.36
N GLY A 22 -0.37 -5.03 -6.25
CA GLY A 22 0.44 -5.40 -7.41
C GLY A 22 1.19 -4.25 -8.08
N THR A 23 1.05 -3.00 -7.61
CA THR A 23 1.80 -1.85 -8.17
C THR A 23 2.89 -1.33 -7.24
N VAL A 24 2.82 -1.64 -5.94
CA VAL A 24 3.75 -1.14 -4.91
C VAL A 24 4.39 -2.22 -4.04
N GLY A 25 4.30 -3.49 -4.44
CA GLY A 25 4.85 -4.62 -3.67
C GLY A 25 4.34 -4.64 -2.23
N PHE A 26 5.26 -4.54 -1.26
CA PHE A 26 4.96 -4.35 0.16
C PHE A 26 5.45 -2.99 0.70
N GLY A 27 5.73 -2.03 -0.19
CA GLY A 27 6.19 -0.68 0.16
C GLY A 27 7.69 -0.55 0.42
N LEU A 28 8.46 -1.63 0.36
CA LEU A 28 9.90 -1.62 0.66
C LEU A 28 10.70 -0.87 -0.41
N GLU A 29 10.36 -1.06 -1.68
CA GLU A 29 10.99 -0.38 -2.81
C GLU A 29 10.59 1.10 -2.84
N LEU A 30 9.33 1.40 -2.51
CA LEU A 30 8.82 2.78 -2.47
C LEU A 30 9.44 3.60 -1.32
N ALA A 31 9.79 2.94 -0.21
CA ALA A 31 10.46 3.56 0.94
C ALA A 31 11.85 4.16 0.59
N GLN A 32 12.42 3.80 -0.55
CA GLN A 32 13.65 4.42 -1.06
C GLN A 32 13.43 5.80 -1.67
N TYR A 33 12.19 6.12 -2.04
CA TYR A 33 11.82 7.34 -2.78
C TYR A 33 10.93 8.29 -1.99
N MET A 34 10.23 7.82 -0.95
CA MET A 34 9.38 8.66 -0.10
C MET A 34 9.24 8.12 1.33
N ASP A 35 8.87 9.00 2.26
CA ASP A 35 8.51 8.58 3.61
C ASP A 35 7.17 7.83 3.59
N MET A 36 7.23 6.53 3.86
CA MET A 36 6.05 5.67 3.92
C MET A 36 5.07 6.09 5.02
N SER A 37 5.51 6.88 6.00
CA SER A 37 4.63 7.45 7.01
C SER A 37 3.64 8.46 6.43
N GLU A 38 3.87 9.00 5.24
CA GLU A 38 2.94 9.95 4.60
C GLU A 38 1.79 9.28 3.85
N ILE A 39 1.89 7.98 3.54
CA ILE A 39 0.84 7.23 2.84
C ILE A 39 -0.26 6.82 3.82
N GLY A 40 -1.52 6.88 3.38
CA GLY A 40 -2.67 6.43 4.17
C GLY A 40 -2.64 4.94 4.47
N ALA A 41 -2.51 4.11 3.43
CA ALA A 41 -2.35 2.65 3.57
C ALA A 41 -1.69 2.01 2.32
N ILE A 42 -1.38 0.72 2.41
CA ILE A 42 -0.93 -0.10 1.28
C ILE A 42 -1.84 -1.31 1.15
N SER A 43 -2.40 -1.53 -0.03
CA SER A 43 -2.94 -2.82 -0.44
C SER A 43 -1.79 -3.65 -1.00
N GLY A 44 -1.23 -4.54 -0.19
CA GLY A 44 -0.05 -5.33 -0.57
C GLY A 44 -0.29 -6.26 -1.77
N LYS A 45 0.79 -6.82 -2.32
CA LYS A 45 0.69 -7.86 -3.36
C LYS A 45 -0.15 -9.04 -2.86
N GLY A 46 -1.06 -9.51 -3.71
CA GLY A 46 -1.87 -10.70 -3.42
C GLY A 46 -1.02 -11.90 -3.02
N LEU A 47 -1.41 -12.56 -1.93
CA LEU A 47 -0.75 -13.74 -1.39
C LEU A 47 -1.44 -15.01 -1.89
N ALA A 48 -0.66 -16.07 -2.07
CA ALA A 48 -1.16 -17.40 -2.39
C ALA A 48 -0.74 -18.39 -1.28
N PRO A 49 -1.48 -19.49 -1.07
CA PRO A 49 -1.12 -20.51 -0.08
C PRO A 49 0.23 -21.20 -0.37
N THR A 50 0.69 -21.14 -1.61
CA THR A 50 1.96 -21.68 -2.06
C THR A 50 2.75 -20.61 -2.84
N PRO A 51 4.10 -20.68 -2.87
CA PRO A 51 4.89 -19.77 -3.68
C PRO A 51 4.47 -19.79 -5.16
N TRP A 52 4.39 -18.62 -5.79
CA TRP A 52 4.05 -18.46 -7.20
C TRP A 52 5.03 -17.49 -7.87
N ALA A 53 5.75 -17.97 -8.88
CA ALA A 53 6.75 -17.18 -9.62
C ALA A 53 6.14 -16.13 -10.57
N GLY A 54 4.82 -16.18 -10.82
CA GLY A 54 4.16 -15.34 -11.81
C GLY A 54 4.13 -15.97 -13.20
N ASN A 55 3.84 -15.15 -14.22
CA ASN A 55 3.76 -15.58 -15.63
C ASN A 55 5.11 -15.41 -16.33
N ASN A 56 5.33 -16.12 -17.44
CA ASN A 56 6.60 -16.11 -18.18
C ASN A 56 6.87 -14.84 -19.01
N GLY A 57 5.85 -14.00 -19.23
CA GLY A 57 5.93 -12.86 -20.15
C GLY A 57 5.75 -13.26 -21.60
#